data_AF-A0A7Y6CEE8-F1
#
_entry.id   AF-A0A7Y6CEE8-F1
#
_cell.length_a   1.000
_cell.length_b   1.000
_cell.length_c   1.000
_cell.angle_alpha   90.00
_cell.angle_beta   90.00
_cell.angle_gamma   90.00
#
_symmetry.space_group_name_H-M   'P 1'
#
loop_
_entity.id
_entity.type
_entity.pdbx_description
1 polymer ?
#
loop_
_entity_poly.entity_id
_entity_poly.type
_entity_poly.pdbx_seq_one_letter_code
_entity_poly.pdbx_strand_id
1 'polypeptide(L)'
;MWGRSASEVLSLPVRLHGIQLGRPVEALLDPASDRLLGFEIVCGDGARRFLPFAVARLGTDEIALDSALALIDERDVGYYRRRSRTLAEAGYEDPWIDDDGGVHEALSAA
;
A
#
# COMPACT_ATOMS: atom_id res chain seq x y z
N MET A 1 -8.52 15.79 -9.68
CA MET A 1 -8.57 14.38 -9.27
C MET A 1 -7.14 13.89 -9.37
N TRP A 2 -6.42 13.90 -8.26
CA TRP A 2 -5.05 13.39 -8.21
C TRP A 2 -5.11 11.98 -7.65
N GLY A 3 -4.43 11.08 -8.34
CA GLY A 3 -4.27 9.69 -7.98
C GLY A 3 -3.07 9.19 -8.77
N ARG A 4 -2.68 7.95 -8.53
CA ARG A 4 -1.55 7.32 -9.23
C ARG A 4 -1.90 5.90 -9.59
N SER A 5 -1.27 5.36 -10.62
CA SER A 5 -1.44 3.94 -10.90
C SER A 5 -0.93 3.10 -9.73
N ALA A 6 -1.54 1.94 -9.53
CA ALA A 6 -1.11 1.05 -8.48
C ALA A 6 0.32 0.55 -8.70
N SER A 7 0.72 0.35 -9.97
CA SER A 7 2.09 0.05 -10.36
C SER A 7 3.08 1.13 -9.91
N GLU A 8 2.72 2.41 -10.06
CA GLU A 8 3.54 3.53 -9.57
C GLU A 8 3.65 3.49 -8.05
N VAL A 9 2.52 3.39 -7.33
CA VAL A 9 2.51 3.38 -5.86
C VAL A 9 3.32 2.21 -5.30
N LEU A 10 3.18 1.02 -5.86
CA LEU A 10 3.94 -0.17 -5.41
C LEU A 10 5.44 -0.10 -5.73
N SER A 11 5.85 0.78 -6.66
CA SER A 11 7.26 1.03 -6.95
C SER A 11 7.95 1.98 -5.95
N LEU A 12 7.15 2.77 -5.21
CA LEU A 12 7.66 3.78 -4.28
C LEU A 12 8.36 3.13 -3.06
N PRO A 13 9.51 3.66 -2.61
CA PRO A 13 10.11 3.25 -1.35
C PRO A 13 9.25 3.71 -0.16
N VAL A 14 9.22 2.91 0.90
CA VAL A 14 8.67 3.34 2.21
C VAL A 14 9.77 4.00 3.01
N ARG A 15 9.54 5.24 3.48
CA ARG A 15 10.56 6.05 4.16
C ARG A 15 10.07 6.67 5.46
N LEU A 16 10.99 6.75 6.43
CA LEU A 16 10.85 7.53 7.67
C LEU A 16 11.92 8.61 7.67
N HIS A 17 11.50 9.87 7.56
CA HIS A 17 12.42 11.02 7.52
C HIS A 17 13.61 10.82 6.55
N GLY A 18 13.33 10.30 5.34
CA GLY A 18 14.32 10.02 4.31
C GLY A 18 15.06 8.67 4.44
N ILE A 19 14.91 7.97 5.55
CA ILE A 19 15.49 6.63 5.74
C ILE A 19 14.57 5.60 5.09
N GLN A 20 15.06 4.86 4.09
CA GLN A 20 14.28 3.79 3.47
C GLN A 20 14.15 2.61 4.43
N LEU A 21 12.91 2.35 4.86
CA LEU A 21 12.59 1.22 5.73
C LEU A 21 12.34 -0.05 4.94
N GLY A 22 11.74 0.07 3.75
CA GLY A 22 11.35 -1.08 2.93
C GLY A 22 10.71 -0.69 1.61
N ARG A 23 10.08 -1.67 0.97
CA ARG A 23 9.32 -1.50 -0.27
C ARG A 23 7.98 -2.25 -0.16
N PRO A 24 6.88 -1.69 -0.71
CA PRO A 24 5.64 -2.43 -0.88
C PRO A 24 5.89 -3.64 -1.76
N VAL A 25 5.24 -4.75 -1.42
CA VAL A 25 5.18 -5.95 -2.26
C VAL A 25 3.75 -6.34 -2.61
N GLU A 26 2.77 -5.80 -1.88
CA GLU A 26 1.35 -6.02 -2.13
C GLU A 26 0.53 -4.89 -1.50
N ALA A 27 -0.60 -4.55 -2.11
CA ALA A 27 -1.61 -3.69 -1.52
C ALA A 27 -2.79 -4.54 -1.01
N LEU A 28 -3.25 -4.28 0.21
CA LEU A 28 -4.37 -4.98 0.81
C LEU A 28 -5.61 -4.07 0.76
N LEU A 29 -6.68 -4.60 0.18
CA LEU A 29 -7.95 -3.92 0.00
C LEU A 29 -8.97 -4.40 1.03
N ASP A 30 -9.88 -3.51 1.39
CA ASP A 30 -11.08 -3.88 2.13
C ASP A 30 -11.91 -4.87 1.28
N PRO A 31 -12.40 -5.98 1.86
CA PRO A 31 -13.16 -6.96 1.07
C PRO A 31 -14.54 -6.47 0.61
N ALA A 32 -15.09 -5.47 1.29
CA ALA A 32 -16.43 -4.94 1.05
C ALA A 32 -16.43 -3.61 0.29
N SER A 33 -15.26 -3.00 0.11
CA SER A 33 -15.10 -1.73 -0.60
C SER A 33 -13.77 -1.65 -1.33
N ASP A 34 -13.71 -0.92 -2.45
CA ASP A 34 -12.47 -0.71 -3.20
C ASP A 34 -11.63 0.39 -2.53
N ARG A 35 -11.17 0.11 -1.30
CA ARG A 35 -10.32 1.00 -0.50
C ARG A 35 -9.11 0.26 0.03
N LEU A 36 -7.97 0.95 0.09
CA LEU A 36 -6.76 0.48 0.73
C LEU A 36 -6.94 0.37 2.24
N LEU A 37 -6.63 -0.81 2.77
CA LEU A 37 -6.36 -1.00 4.19
C LEU A 37 -4.89 -0.68 4.50
N GLY A 38 -3.98 -0.97 3.57
CA GLY A 38 -2.55 -0.79 3.74
C GLY A 38 -1.71 -1.59 2.76
N PHE A 39 -0.43 -1.70 3.07
CA PHE A 39 0.55 -2.40 2.24
C PHE A 39 1.24 -3.50 3.04
N GLU A 40 1.50 -4.64 2.40
CA GLU A 40 2.57 -5.51 2.86
C GLU A 40 3.89 -4.96 2.35
N ILE A 41 4.86 -4.83 3.23
CA ILE A 41 6.18 -4.29 2.91
C ILE A 41 7.26 -5.30 3.28
N VAL A 42 8.29 -5.41 2.43
CA VAL A 42 9.53 -6.08 2.79
C VAL A 42 10.51 -5.01 3.28
N CYS A 43 10.93 -5.14 4.54
CA CYS A 43 11.84 -4.21 5.18
C CYS A 43 13.30 -4.53 4.87
N GLY A 44 14.22 -3.60 5.18
CA GLY A 44 15.67 -3.79 4.96
C GLY A 44 16.29 -4.95 5.73
N ASP A 45 15.64 -5.41 6.81
CA ASP A 45 16.00 -6.62 7.57
C ASP A 45 15.43 -7.91 6.95
N GLY A 46 14.73 -7.83 5.82
CA GLY A 46 14.08 -8.94 5.14
C GLY A 46 12.73 -9.34 5.74
N ALA A 47 12.36 -8.81 6.91
CA ALA A 47 11.09 -9.13 7.54
C ALA A 47 9.93 -8.48 6.78
N ARG A 48 8.80 -9.20 6.73
CA ARG A 48 7.55 -8.66 6.20
C ARG A 48 6.80 -7.92 7.29
N ARG A 49 6.36 -6.71 7.01
CA ARG A 49 5.53 -5.92 7.93
C ARG A 49 4.31 -5.40 7.21
N PHE A 50 3.26 -5.12 7.96
CA PHE A 50 2.08 -4.47 7.45
C PHE A 50 2.15 -2.97 7.77
N LEU A 51 1.94 -2.15 6.75
CA LEU A 51 1.82 -0.71 6.87
C LEU A 51 0.36 -0.32 6.67
N PRO A 52 -0.37 0.11 7.72
CA PRO A 52 -1.72 0.64 7.56
C PRO A 52 -1.72 1.89 6.67
N PHE A 53 -2.68 1.99 5.76
CA PHE A 53 -2.78 3.15 4.87
C PHE A 53 -3.09 4.45 5.64
N ALA A 54 -3.88 4.36 6.72
CA ALA A 54 -4.31 5.51 7.52
C ALA A 54 -3.17 6.32 8.16
N VAL A 55 -1.95 5.78 8.21
CA VAL A 55 -0.75 6.43 8.76
C VAL A 55 0.34 6.62 7.69
N ALA A 56 0.05 6.22 6.46
CA ALA A 56 0.94 6.38 5.31
C ALA A 56 0.56 7.65 4.56
N ARG A 57 1.58 8.38 4.08
CA ARG A 57 1.36 9.54 3.20
C ARG A 57 1.99 9.27 1.84
N LEU A 58 1.18 9.26 0.78
CA LEU A 58 1.66 9.10 -0.59
C LEU A 58 2.34 10.39 -1.06
N GLY A 59 3.67 10.41 -1.05
CA GLY A 59 4.52 11.48 -1.58
C GLY A 59 4.92 11.20 -3.02
N THR A 60 5.44 12.18 -3.77
CA THR A 60 5.74 12.03 -5.21
C THR A 60 6.73 10.91 -5.50
N ASP A 61 7.69 10.67 -4.61
CA ASP A 61 8.79 9.72 -4.77
C ASP A 61 8.89 8.71 -3.62
N GLU A 62 7.93 8.70 -2.69
CA GLU A 62 7.96 7.85 -1.49
C GLU A 62 6.57 7.62 -0.89
N ILE A 63 6.46 6.55 -0.11
CA ILE A 63 5.40 6.36 0.88
C ILE A 63 6.01 6.77 2.23
N ALA A 64 5.63 7.95 2.72
CA ALA A 64 6.20 8.53 3.93
C ALA A 64 5.50 8.04 5.19
N LEU A 65 6.30 7.86 6.24
CA LEU A 65 5.89 7.54 7.60
C LEU A 65 6.46 8.57 8.58
N ASP A 66 5.68 8.90 9.60
CA ASP A 66 6.12 9.75 10.71
C ASP A 66 6.70 8.93 11.89
N SER A 67 6.49 7.61 11.90
CA SER A 67 7.04 6.72 12.94
C SER A 67 7.19 5.28 12.45
N ALA A 68 8.32 4.66 12.77
CA ALA A 68 8.54 3.22 12.51
C ALA A 68 7.62 2.32 13.36
N LEU A 69 7.07 2.83 14.48
CA LEU A 69 6.16 2.07 15.34
C LEU A 69 4.79 1.82 14.68
N ALA A 70 4.51 2.50 13.57
CA ALA A 70 3.33 2.25 12.74
C ALA A 70 3.41 0.92 11.96
N LEU A 71 4.61 0.35 11.81
CA LEU A 71 4.78 -0.91 11.10
C LEU A 71 4.40 -2.08 12.01
N ILE A 72 3.40 -2.83 11.57
CA ILE A 72 2.91 -3.99 12.30
C ILE A 72 3.73 -5.21 11.91
N ASP A 73 4.22 -5.90 12.93
CA ASP A 73 5.19 -6.97 12.82
C ASP A 73 4.67 -8.20 12.07
N GLU A 74 5.59 -9.00 11.52
CA GLU A 74 5.31 -10.18 10.70
C GLU A 74 4.30 -11.15 11.33
N ARG A 75 4.39 -11.32 12.66
CA ARG A 75 3.49 -12.19 13.43
C ARG A 75 2.02 -11.83 13.26
N ASP A 76 1.73 -10.56 12.99
CA ASP A 76 0.38 -10.02 12.86
C ASP A 76 0.00 -9.70 11.41
N VAL A 77 0.94 -9.70 10.46
CA VAL A 77 0.65 -9.50 9.01
C VAL A 77 -0.41 -10.48 8.51
N GLY A 78 -0.32 -11.74 8.94
CA GLY A 78 -1.29 -12.77 8.56
C GLY A 78 -2.73 -12.45 9.00
N TYR A 79 -2.93 -11.67 10.08
CA TYR A 79 -4.27 -11.24 10.49
C TYR A 79 -4.91 -10.33 9.44
N TYR A 80 -4.16 -9.35 8.93
CA TYR A 80 -4.62 -8.38 7.93
C TYR A 80 -4.84 -9.06 6.59
N ARG A 81 -3.86 -9.85 6.12
CA ARG A 81 -3.96 -10.57 4.84
C ARG A 81 -5.21 -11.45 4.75
N ARG A 82 -5.56 -12.17 5.82
CA ARG A 82 -6.75 -13.04 5.86
C ARG A 82 -8.10 -12.29 5.86
N ARG A 83 -8.09 -10.98 6.13
CA ARG A 83 -9.28 -10.12 6.22
C ARG A 83 -9.33 -9.07 5.11
N SER A 84 -8.46 -9.21 4.13
CA SER A 84 -8.36 -8.35 2.97
C SER A 84 -8.49 -9.17 1.69
N ARG A 85 -8.74 -8.48 0.59
CA ARG A 85 -8.44 -8.98 -0.75
C ARG A 85 -7.12 -8.35 -1.20
N THR A 86 -6.22 -9.08 -1.83
CA THR A 86 -5.03 -8.43 -2.39
C THR A 86 -5.36 -7.69 -3.67
N LEU A 87 -4.57 -6.67 -4.03
CA LEU A 87 -4.76 -5.97 -5.30
C LEU A 87 -4.64 -6.94 -6.49
N ALA A 88 -3.71 -7.89 -6.42
CA ALA A 88 -3.55 -8.92 -7.45
C ALA A 88 -4.81 -9.82 -7.60
N GLU A 89 -5.51 -10.10 -6.51
CA GLU A 89 -6.77 -10.85 -6.52
C GLU A 89 -7.97 -10.01 -6.99
N ALA A 90 -7.84 -8.68 -7.03
CA ALA A 90 -8.93 -7.77 -7.33
C ALA A 90 -9.33 -7.76 -8.83
N GLY A 91 -8.44 -8.23 -9.71
CA GLY A 91 -8.73 -8.38 -11.14
C GLY A 91 -8.61 -7.09 -11.96
N TYR A 92 -8.12 -6.00 -11.36
CA TYR A 92 -7.77 -4.78 -12.10
C TYR A 92 -6.47 -4.97 -12.89
N GLU A 93 -6.35 -4.31 -14.04
CA GLU A 93 -5.09 -4.30 -14.81
C GLU A 93 -4.03 -3.40 -14.16
N ASP A 94 -4.33 -2.11 -13.99
CA ASP A 94 -3.50 -1.16 -13.23
C ASP A 94 -4.39 0.00 -12.72
N PRO A 95 -5.10 -0.20 -11.60
CA PRO A 95 -6.10 0.76 -11.13
C PRO A 95 -5.43 2.02 -10.57
N TRP A 96 -6.20 3.10 -10.48
CA TRP A 96 -5.77 4.34 -9.86
C TRP A 96 -6.06 4.33 -8.36
N ILE A 97 -5.09 4.75 -7.57
CA ILE A 97 -5.21 4.96 -6.13
C ILE A 97 -5.26 6.47 -5.90
N ASP A 98 -6.35 6.97 -5.32
CA ASP A 98 -6.46 8.37 -4.92
C ASP A 98 -5.76 8.66 -3.57
N ASP A 99 -5.65 9.93 -3.22
CA ASP A 99 -4.97 10.38 -1.99
C ASP A 99 -5.68 9.89 -0.70
N ASP A 100 -6.96 9.50 -0.78
CA ASP A 100 -7.76 8.95 0.33
C ASP A 100 -7.76 7.41 0.35
N GLY A 101 -6.96 6.79 -0.53
CA GLY A 101 -6.81 5.34 -0.66
C GLY A 101 -7.97 4.64 -1.37
N GLY A 102 -8.85 5.39 -2.05
CA GLY A 102 -9.84 4.84 -2.96
C GLY A 102 -9.17 4.22 -4.19
N VAL A 103 -9.61 3.03 -4.58
CA VAL A 103 -9.13 2.30 -5.74
C VAL A 103 -10.18 2.38 -6.84
N HIS A 104 -9.77 2.88 -8.00
CA HIS A 104 -10.65 3.12 -9.14
C HIS A 104 -10.11 2.38 -10.35
N GLU A 105 -10.98 1.66 -11.05
CA GLU A 105 -10.59 1.02 -12.31
C GLU A 105 -10.09 2.07 -13.29
N ALA A 106 -8.99 1.77 -13.99
CA ALA A 106 -8.50 2.65 -15.04
C ALA A 106 -9.61 2.80 -16.08
N LEU A 107 -10.11 4.02 -16.29
CA LEU A 107 -11.00 4.29 -17.40
C LEU A 107 -10.28 3.90 -18.69
N SER A 108 -10.69 2.80 -19.31
CA SER A 108 -10.27 2.48 -20.68
C SER A 108 -10.56 3.71 -21.53
N ALA A 109 -9.50 4.33 -22.05
CA ALA A 109 -9.62 5.40 -23.02
C ALA A 109 -10.37 4.82 -24.24
N ALA A 110 -11.64 5.18 -24.36
CA ALA A 110 -12.47 4.87 -25.51
C ALA A 110 -12.08 5.75 -26.71
#